data_AF-A0AAN1VRY8-F1
#
_entry.id   AF-A0AAN1VRY8-F1
#
_cell.length_a   1.000
_cell.length_b   1.000
_cell.length_c   1.000
_cell.angle_alpha   90.00
_cell.angle_beta   90.00
_cell.angle_gamma   90.00
#
_symmetry.space_group_name_H-M   'P 1'
#
loop_
_entity.id
_entity.type
_entity.pdbx_description
1 polymer ?
#
loop_
_entity_poly.entity_id
_entity_poly.type
_entity_poly.pdbx_seq_one_letter_code
_entity_poly.pdbx_strand_id
1 'polypeptide(L)'
;MVELDSIFARGKYSQSIDGKKIAINDQEELIFDQVKHPLLQDAVPLDLTLGVDNRGLIITGPNAGGKTVVLKTIALVCLMTGFGLCVNHGGNSSIGIFKKIFIDIGDQQSLENSLSTFSAHMQNISYILHQTTDNTLILLDEFGSGTEPNEGAALAIATMEYMYKKKAIIIATTHYGEIKDFALQHEDFQTAAMAFDSATLTPKYQLLLNQVGQSNAFWIAQKMEIYPEILQNAQQYLVDKNYTTAKIERKKPQRSLKESSAQPVFQKGDRIWSQELKESGLFYSYQDHDHAQISINKQFYTVLLKRLTLEISREHLYPENYDLEQLFIDFHERKFNKDIDRGSKKAQKQLRKQAEDRNKHR
;
A
#
# COMPACT_ATOMS: atom_id res chain seq x y z
N MET A 1 -2.37 50.31 29.79
CA MET A 1 -1.66 50.44 28.50
C MET A 1 -1.83 49.18 27.64
N VAL A 2 -1.53 47.98 28.16
CA VAL A 2 -1.72 46.70 27.43
C VAL A 2 -3.16 46.46 26.97
N GLU A 3 -4.15 46.73 27.82
CA GLU A 3 -5.57 46.53 27.47
C GLU A 3 -6.03 47.44 26.32
N LEU A 4 -5.66 48.72 26.38
CA LEU A 4 -5.93 49.68 25.31
C LEU A 4 -5.25 49.26 24.00
N ASP A 5 -3.98 48.85 24.06
CA ASP A 5 -3.25 48.37 22.87
C ASP A 5 -3.94 47.14 22.25
N SER A 6 -4.37 46.18 23.07
CA SER A 6 -5.15 45.03 22.62
C SER A 6 -6.47 45.46 21.94
N ILE A 7 -7.23 46.38 22.53
CA ILE A 7 -8.48 46.87 21.94
C ILE A 7 -8.23 47.56 20.60
N PHE A 8 -7.21 48.43 20.51
CA PHE A 8 -6.85 49.08 19.26
C PHE A 8 -6.36 48.08 18.20
N ALA A 9 -5.58 47.07 18.59
CA ALA A 9 -5.12 46.02 17.70
C ALA A 9 -6.30 45.22 17.11
N ARG A 10 -7.29 44.85 17.94
CA ARG A 10 -8.52 44.17 17.48
C ARG A 10 -9.35 45.05 16.56
N GLY A 11 -9.46 46.35 16.88
CA GLY A 11 -10.15 47.33 16.03
C GLY A 11 -9.50 47.48 14.65
N LYS A 12 -8.16 47.61 14.60
CA LYS A 12 -7.39 47.67 13.35
C LYS A 12 -7.52 46.37 12.54
N TYR A 13 -7.42 45.22 13.21
CA TYR A 13 -7.61 43.92 12.58
C TYR A 13 -9.03 43.81 11.99
N SER A 14 -10.07 44.18 12.75
CA SER A 14 -11.45 44.23 12.26
C SER A 14 -11.56 45.09 11.00
N GLN A 15 -10.99 46.29 10.99
CA GLN A 15 -11.03 47.15 9.79
C GLN A 15 -10.31 46.52 8.59
N SER A 16 -9.16 45.86 8.81
CA SER A 16 -8.38 45.24 7.72
C SER A 16 -9.09 44.09 7.01
N ILE A 17 -10.06 43.45 7.68
CA ILE A 17 -10.81 42.32 7.12
C ILE A 17 -12.26 42.68 6.78
N ASP A 18 -12.67 43.95 6.87
CA ASP A 18 -14.09 44.36 6.83
C ASP A 18 -14.94 43.56 7.83
N GLY A 19 -14.39 43.41 9.03
CA GLY A 19 -14.95 42.63 10.12
C GLY A 19 -16.06 43.37 10.83
N LYS A 20 -17.10 42.61 11.19
CA LYS A 20 -18.24 43.08 11.98
C LYS A 20 -18.36 42.22 13.24
N LYS A 21 -18.91 42.82 14.30
CA LYS A 21 -19.22 42.09 15.53
C LYS A 21 -20.29 41.04 15.23
N ILE A 22 -20.13 39.82 15.75
CA ILE A 22 -21.17 38.79 15.75
C ILE A 22 -22.05 38.97 17.00
N ALA A 23 -23.37 38.81 16.84
CA ALA A 23 -24.29 38.82 17.97
C ALA A 23 -24.12 37.55 18.83
N ILE A 24 -24.24 37.68 20.15
CA ILE A 24 -24.20 36.52 21.04
C ILE A 24 -25.64 36.14 21.40
N ASN A 25 -26.00 34.87 21.25
CA ASN A 25 -27.29 34.33 21.67
C ASN A 25 -27.12 33.37 22.87
N ASP A 26 -28.23 33.08 23.55
CA ASP A 26 -28.30 32.19 24.72
C ASP A 26 -28.88 30.80 24.39
N GLN A 27 -29.10 30.51 23.11
CA GLN A 27 -29.78 29.31 22.61
C GLN A 27 -28.84 28.23 22.05
N GLU A 28 -27.52 28.37 22.29
CA GLU A 28 -26.49 27.49 21.70
C GLU A 28 -26.56 27.43 20.16
N GLU A 29 -27.07 28.48 19.52
CA GLU A 29 -27.35 28.46 18.09
C GLU A 29 -26.20 29.09 17.28
N LEU A 30 -25.84 28.47 16.18
CA LEU A 30 -24.95 29.00 15.16
C LEU A 30 -25.79 29.52 14.01
N ILE A 31 -25.81 30.85 13.84
CA ILE A 31 -26.39 31.52 12.66
C ILE A 31 -25.27 32.27 11.96
N PHE A 32 -24.83 31.77 10.81
CA PHE A 32 -23.85 32.41 9.94
C PHE A 32 -24.56 32.95 8.71
N ASP A 33 -24.43 34.25 8.51
CA ASP A 33 -24.89 34.99 7.33
C ASP A 33 -23.66 35.46 6.57
N GLN A 34 -23.38 34.81 5.44
CA GLN A 34 -22.26 35.12 4.55
C GLN A 34 -20.89 35.22 5.25
N VAL A 35 -20.60 34.34 6.21
CA VAL A 35 -19.35 34.36 6.99
C VAL A 35 -18.17 33.91 6.14
N LYS A 36 -17.10 34.71 6.09
CA LYS A 36 -15.88 34.34 5.34
C LYS A 36 -14.83 33.69 6.24
N HIS A 37 -14.13 32.70 5.70
CA HIS A 37 -13.01 32.07 6.40
C HIS A 37 -11.91 33.11 6.72
N PRO A 38 -11.54 33.35 8.00
CA PRO A 38 -10.69 34.48 8.40
C PRO A 38 -9.29 34.53 7.80
N LEU A 39 -8.74 33.38 7.39
CA LEU A 39 -7.38 33.25 6.85
C LEU A 39 -7.32 33.08 5.32
N LEU A 40 -8.45 33.05 4.61
CA LEU A 40 -8.49 32.90 3.16
C LEU A 40 -8.79 34.25 2.49
N GLN A 41 -8.08 34.59 1.41
CA GLN A 41 -8.27 35.86 0.70
C GLN A 41 -9.57 35.90 -0.10
N ASP A 42 -9.78 34.90 -0.96
CA ASP A 42 -10.99 34.77 -1.80
C ASP A 42 -11.93 33.69 -1.25
N ALA A 43 -12.27 33.82 0.04
CA ALA A 43 -13.17 32.89 0.71
C ALA A 43 -14.58 32.97 0.11
N VAL A 44 -15.09 31.84 -0.37
CA VAL A 44 -16.53 31.68 -0.61
C VAL A 44 -17.23 31.77 0.75
N PRO A 45 -18.21 32.68 0.91
CA PRO A 45 -18.89 32.87 2.18
C PRO A 45 -19.77 31.66 2.56
N LEU A 46 -19.92 31.47 3.87
CA LEU A 46 -20.62 30.36 4.50
C LEU A 46 -21.92 30.86 5.13
N ASP A 47 -23.02 30.28 4.68
CA ASP A 47 -24.33 30.37 5.32
C ASP A 47 -24.61 29.08 6.10
N LEU A 48 -25.01 29.20 7.37
CA LEU A 48 -25.27 28.07 8.26
C LEU A 48 -26.27 28.43 9.34
N THR A 49 -27.24 27.55 9.60
CA THR A 49 -28.09 27.59 10.80
C THR A 49 -28.04 26.22 11.47
N LEU A 50 -27.66 26.14 12.75
CA LEU A 50 -27.57 24.88 13.50
C LEU A 50 -27.68 25.14 15.01
N GLY A 51 -28.38 24.27 15.75
CA GLY A 51 -28.32 24.20 17.21
C GLY A 51 -29.67 24.12 17.92
N VAL A 52 -30.68 24.85 17.42
CA VAL A 52 -32.04 24.87 17.98
C VAL A 52 -32.88 23.73 17.38
N ASP A 53 -33.12 23.78 16.07
CA ASP A 53 -33.95 22.78 15.38
C ASP A 53 -33.20 21.48 15.09
N ASN A 54 -31.88 21.56 14.93
CA ASN A 54 -31.02 20.42 14.64
C ASN A 54 -29.76 20.50 15.49
N ARG A 55 -29.32 19.36 16.04
CA ARG A 55 -28.10 19.24 16.84
C ARG A 55 -26.93 18.62 16.07
N GLY A 56 -27.23 17.96 14.95
CA GLY A 56 -26.24 17.31 14.11
C GLY A 56 -26.22 17.85 12.68
N LEU A 57 -25.05 18.01 12.09
CA LEU A 57 -24.87 18.34 10.67
C LEU A 57 -23.88 17.38 10.03
N ILE A 58 -24.32 16.61 9.03
CA ILE A 58 -23.47 15.72 8.25
C ILE A 58 -23.18 16.32 6.88
N ILE A 59 -21.92 16.69 6.64
CA ILE A 59 -21.46 17.29 5.39
C ILE A 59 -20.89 16.21 4.48
N THR A 60 -21.44 16.13 3.27
CA THR A 60 -21.07 15.16 2.23
C THR A 60 -20.48 15.86 1.01
N GLY A 61 -19.79 15.10 0.15
CA GLY A 61 -19.22 15.58 -1.09
C GLY A 61 -17.74 15.19 -1.26
N PRO A 62 -17.12 15.50 -2.41
CA PRO A 62 -15.73 15.16 -2.67
C PRO A 62 -14.77 15.85 -1.68
N ASN A 63 -13.60 15.27 -1.45
CA ASN A 63 -12.60 15.83 -0.51
C ASN A 63 -12.12 17.22 -0.92
N ALA A 64 -11.93 17.45 -2.22
CA ALA A 64 -11.61 18.76 -2.78
C ALA A 64 -12.79 19.77 -2.74
N GLY A 65 -13.94 19.40 -2.19
CA GLY A 65 -15.15 20.24 -2.12
C GLY A 65 -15.12 21.32 -1.05
N GLY A 66 -14.16 21.30 -0.12
CA GLY A 66 -14.02 22.31 0.94
C GLY A 66 -14.66 21.92 2.30
N LYS A 67 -15.01 20.65 2.52
CA LYS A 67 -15.64 20.18 3.78
C LYS A 67 -14.83 20.56 5.02
N THR A 68 -13.52 20.28 5.01
CA THR A 68 -12.59 20.64 6.10
C THR A 68 -12.50 22.16 6.30
N VAL A 69 -12.61 22.95 5.24
CA VAL A 69 -12.60 24.42 5.31
C VAL A 69 -13.85 24.93 6.03
N VAL A 70 -15.01 24.31 5.81
CA VAL A 70 -16.25 24.62 6.55
C VAL A 70 -16.05 24.38 8.04
N LEU A 71 -15.55 23.19 8.44
CA LEU A 71 -15.27 22.90 9.85
C LEU A 71 -14.31 23.92 10.49
N LYS A 72 -13.19 24.23 9.80
CA LYS A 72 -12.21 25.21 10.27
C LYS A 72 -12.80 26.62 10.38
N THR A 73 -13.66 27.02 9.43
CA THR A 73 -14.36 28.31 9.48
C THR A 73 -15.21 28.41 10.73
N ILE A 74 -16.05 27.40 11.00
CA ILE A 74 -16.93 27.36 12.17
C ILE A 74 -16.11 27.44 13.46
N ALA A 75 -15.06 26.63 13.59
CA ALA A 75 -14.19 26.63 14.76
C ALA A 75 -13.54 27.99 15.01
N LEU A 76 -12.92 28.57 13.99
CA LEU A 76 -12.21 29.84 14.07
C LEU A 76 -13.18 30.97 14.43
N VAL A 77 -14.35 31.01 13.81
CA VAL A 77 -15.35 32.07 14.04
C VAL A 77 -15.90 31.99 15.46
N CYS A 78 -16.18 30.80 16.00
CA CYS A 78 -16.57 30.61 17.39
C CYS A 78 -15.48 31.09 18.36
N LEU A 79 -14.22 30.70 18.14
CA LEU A 79 -13.08 31.11 18.97
C LEU A 79 -12.85 32.63 18.90
N MET A 80 -12.83 33.20 17.70
CA MET A 80 -12.66 34.64 17.48
C MET A 80 -13.75 35.44 18.19
N THR A 81 -15.00 35.01 18.07
CA THR A 81 -16.12 35.65 18.78
C THR A 81 -15.94 35.55 20.29
N GLY A 82 -15.53 34.39 20.81
CA GLY A 82 -15.21 34.19 22.23
C GLY A 82 -14.05 35.07 22.75
N PHE A 83 -13.07 35.38 21.90
CA PHE A 83 -11.99 36.32 22.21
C PHE A 83 -12.36 37.79 21.99
N GLY A 84 -13.56 38.10 21.49
CA GLY A 84 -13.99 39.45 21.16
C GLY A 84 -13.33 40.01 19.89
N LEU A 85 -12.95 39.16 18.96
CA LEU A 85 -12.52 39.51 17.61
C LEU A 85 -13.73 39.54 16.67
N CYS A 86 -13.76 40.54 15.80
CA CYS A 86 -14.75 40.61 14.72
C CYS A 86 -14.34 39.71 13.55
N VAL A 87 -15.32 39.32 12.74
CA VAL A 87 -15.11 38.51 11.53
C VAL A 87 -15.84 39.14 10.35
N ASN A 88 -15.42 38.82 9.12
CA ASN A 88 -16.14 39.28 7.94
C ASN A 88 -17.41 38.44 7.73
N HIS A 89 -18.58 39.11 7.74
CA HIS A 89 -19.89 38.47 7.54
C HIS A 89 -20.93 39.45 6.99
N GLY A 90 -22.08 38.93 6.56
CA GLY A 90 -23.19 39.66 5.95
C GLY A 90 -23.83 40.71 6.86
N GLY A 91 -23.84 40.48 8.17
CA GLY A 91 -24.37 41.41 9.17
C GLY A 91 -25.35 40.76 10.15
N ASN A 92 -25.98 39.64 9.78
CA ASN A 92 -27.02 38.98 10.58
C ASN A 92 -26.54 37.69 11.27
N SER A 93 -25.23 37.57 11.51
CA SER A 93 -24.67 36.38 12.18
C SER A 93 -24.83 36.45 13.70
N SER A 94 -25.15 35.31 14.32
CA SER A 94 -25.19 35.13 15.78
C SER A 94 -24.61 33.79 16.22
N ILE A 95 -24.02 33.74 17.42
CA ILE A 95 -23.37 32.54 17.97
C ILE A 95 -23.74 32.36 19.44
N GLY A 96 -24.13 31.14 19.80
CA GLY A 96 -24.17 30.68 21.19
C GLY A 96 -22.77 30.37 21.71
N ILE A 97 -22.46 30.81 22.94
CA ILE A 97 -21.13 30.56 23.52
C ILE A 97 -21.03 29.11 24.01
N PHE A 98 -20.12 28.35 23.41
CA PHE A 98 -19.80 26.99 23.83
C PHE A 98 -18.77 26.98 24.95
N LYS A 99 -18.98 26.12 25.95
CA LYS A 99 -18.00 25.91 27.04
C LYS A 99 -16.77 25.16 26.54
N LYS A 100 -16.97 24.26 25.58
CA LYS A 100 -15.94 23.41 25.00
C LYS A 100 -16.14 23.31 23.50
N ILE A 101 -15.05 23.44 22.75
CA ILE A 101 -15.01 23.19 21.30
C ILE A 101 -13.97 22.10 21.07
N PHE A 102 -14.40 20.98 20.52
CA PHE A 102 -13.53 19.85 20.17
C PHE A 102 -13.43 19.71 18.67
N ILE A 103 -12.23 19.38 18.21
CA ILE A 103 -11.90 19.28 16.80
C ILE A 103 -11.08 18.02 16.61
N ASP A 104 -11.55 17.13 15.74
CA ASP A 104 -10.77 16.03 15.20
C ASP A 104 -10.66 16.22 13.69
N ILE A 105 -9.62 16.93 13.27
CA ILE A 105 -9.29 17.19 11.86
C ILE A 105 -7.83 16.77 11.68
N GLY A 106 -7.58 15.73 10.89
CA GLY A 106 -6.25 15.16 10.67
C GLY A 106 -5.95 14.93 9.19
N ASP A 107 -4.67 15.03 8.83
CA ASP A 107 -4.20 14.79 7.47
C ASP A 107 -3.92 13.29 7.27
N GLN A 108 -4.93 12.54 6.83
CA GLN A 108 -4.83 11.09 6.65
C GLN A 108 -3.94 10.66 5.46
N GLN A 109 -3.27 11.60 4.79
CA GLN A 109 -2.55 11.34 3.54
C GLN A 109 -1.13 10.76 3.71
N SER A 110 -0.63 10.58 4.93
CA SER A 110 0.65 9.88 5.14
C SER A 110 0.45 8.36 5.24
N LEU A 111 0.63 7.68 4.09
CA LEU A 111 0.61 6.21 3.97
C LEU A 111 1.62 5.49 4.87
N GLU A 112 2.61 6.20 5.41
CA GLU A 112 3.71 5.64 6.19
C GLU A 112 3.31 5.28 7.64
N ASN A 113 2.09 5.59 8.07
CA ASN A 113 1.70 5.52 9.49
C ASN A 113 0.23 5.07 9.75
N SER A 114 -0.36 4.26 8.86
CA SER A 114 -1.79 3.93 8.83
C SER A 114 -2.40 3.33 10.12
N LEU A 115 -1.65 2.56 10.92
CA LEU A 115 -2.12 2.10 12.26
C LEU A 115 -2.05 3.20 13.33
N SER A 116 -1.07 4.09 13.21
CA SER A 116 -0.85 5.18 14.16
C SER A 116 -1.84 6.34 13.95
N THR A 117 -2.34 6.56 12.74
CA THR A 117 -3.36 7.58 12.45
C THR A 117 -4.73 7.17 12.96
N PHE A 118 -5.22 5.96 12.64
CA PHE A 118 -6.52 5.49 13.16
C PHE A 118 -6.53 5.42 14.70
N SER A 119 -5.47 4.87 15.31
CA SER A 119 -5.36 4.81 16.77
C SER A 119 -5.29 6.20 17.42
N ALA A 120 -4.61 7.16 16.79
CA ALA A 120 -4.58 8.54 17.26
C ALA A 120 -5.96 9.22 17.16
N HIS A 121 -6.69 9.01 16.06
CA HIS A 121 -8.09 9.45 15.93
C HIS A 121 -8.94 8.84 17.05
N MET A 122 -8.86 7.54 17.28
CA MET A 122 -9.63 6.88 18.35
C MET A 122 -9.27 7.37 19.75
N GLN A 123 -7.99 7.67 20.01
CA GLN A 123 -7.59 8.29 21.27
C GLN A 123 -8.19 9.70 21.43
N ASN A 124 -8.19 10.51 20.36
CA ASN A 124 -8.79 11.84 20.39
C ASN A 124 -10.31 11.76 20.60
N ILE A 125 -11.00 10.89 19.85
CA ILE A 125 -12.43 10.64 20.01
C ILE A 125 -12.77 10.17 21.42
N SER A 126 -11.98 9.24 21.99
CA SER A 126 -12.14 8.80 23.38
C SER A 126 -12.03 9.96 24.36
N TYR A 127 -11.02 10.81 24.20
CA TYR A 127 -10.85 12.02 25.01
C TYR A 127 -12.07 12.97 24.89
N ILE A 128 -12.52 13.24 23.66
CA ILE A 128 -13.69 14.09 23.38
C ILE A 128 -14.93 13.52 24.09
N LEU A 129 -15.19 12.22 23.94
CA LEU A 129 -16.33 11.55 24.57
C LEU A 129 -16.34 11.70 26.10
N HIS A 130 -15.19 11.54 26.74
CA HIS A 130 -15.06 11.72 28.19
C HIS A 130 -15.24 13.16 28.65
N GLN A 131 -14.98 14.13 27.78
CA GLN A 131 -15.13 15.55 28.10
C GLN A 131 -16.47 16.17 27.65
N THR A 132 -17.25 15.44 26.85
CA THR A 132 -18.48 15.94 26.24
C THR A 132 -19.57 16.12 27.30
N THR A 133 -20.11 17.34 27.34
CA THR A 133 -21.26 17.73 28.17
C THR A 133 -22.27 18.50 27.30
N ASP A 134 -23.31 19.04 27.93
CA ASP A 134 -24.08 20.13 27.32
C ASP A 134 -23.17 21.33 27.01
N ASN A 135 -23.61 22.23 26.13
CA ASN A 135 -22.83 23.37 25.62
C ASN A 135 -21.48 22.98 24.97
N THR A 136 -21.38 21.80 24.36
CA THR A 136 -20.17 21.35 23.65
C THR A 136 -20.38 21.37 22.14
N LEU A 137 -19.47 22.01 21.40
CA LEU A 137 -19.39 21.93 19.94
C LEU A 137 -18.31 20.93 19.53
N ILE A 138 -18.66 19.97 18.67
CA ILE A 138 -17.75 18.92 18.21
C ILE A 138 -17.69 18.94 16.69
N LEU A 139 -16.47 19.03 16.14
CA LEU A 139 -16.19 19.09 14.72
C LEU A 139 -15.32 17.90 14.31
N LEU A 140 -15.84 17.02 13.46
CA LEU A 140 -15.19 15.75 13.09
C LEU A 140 -14.98 15.67 11.57
N ASP A 141 -13.75 15.48 11.12
CA ASP A 141 -13.44 15.31 9.68
C ASP A 141 -13.29 13.83 9.32
N GLU A 142 -13.90 13.44 8.20
CA GLU A 142 -13.90 12.08 7.64
C GLU A 142 -14.21 11.00 8.68
N PHE A 143 -15.24 11.22 9.49
CA PHE A 143 -15.47 10.38 10.66
C PHE A 143 -15.82 8.93 10.28
N GLY A 144 -15.11 7.97 10.90
CA GLY A 144 -15.19 6.53 10.61
C GLY A 144 -14.19 6.02 9.56
N SER A 145 -13.40 6.89 8.94
CA SER A 145 -12.33 6.50 8.00
C SER A 145 -11.17 5.77 8.70
N GLY A 146 -10.39 5.01 7.93
CA GLY A 146 -9.19 4.31 8.41
C GLY A 146 -9.38 2.87 8.91
N THR A 147 -10.58 2.30 8.78
CA THR A 147 -10.88 0.88 9.08
C THR A 147 -11.83 0.28 8.02
N GLU A 148 -12.32 -0.95 8.23
CA GLU A 148 -13.38 -1.53 7.38
C GLU A 148 -14.58 -0.57 7.33
N PRO A 149 -15.07 -0.19 6.12
CA PRO A 149 -16.12 0.83 5.98
C PRO A 149 -17.36 0.58 6.84
N ASN A 150 -17.84 -0.66 6.90
CA ASN A 150 -19.05 -1.02 7.68
C ASN A 150 -18.83 -0.83 9.18
N GLU A 151 -17.70 -1.30 9.71
CA GLU A 151 -17.35 -1.16 11.13
C GLU A 151 -17.13 0.31 11.49
N GLY A 152 -16.40 1.02 10.63
CA GLY A 152 -16.11 2.45 10.80
C GLY A 152 -17.38 3.30 10.83
N ALA A 153 -18.31 3.04 9.91
CA ALA A 153 -19.61 3.73 9.89
C ALA A 153 -20.46 3.41 11.11
N ALA A 154 -20.56 2.13 11.52
CA ALA A 154 -21.33 1.73 12.69
C ALA A 154 -20.78 2.37 13.99
N LEU A 155 -19.46 2.35 14.18
CA LEU A 155 -18.80 3.00 15.30
C LEU A 155 -19.01 4.52 15.30
N ALA A 156 -18.94 5.13 14.12
CA ALA A 156 -19.18 6.56 13.96
C ALA A 156 -20.61 6.94 14.38
N ILE A 157 -21.62 6.22 13.87
CA ILE A 157 -23.02 6.45 14.24
C ILE A 157 -23.22 6.32 15.75
N ALA A 158 -22.76 5.21 16.36
CA ALA A 158 -22.90 5.00 17.80
C ALA A 158 -22.21 6.10 18.63
N THR A 159 -21.06 6.60 18.15
CA THR A 159 -20.32 7.69 18.79
C THR A 159 -21.07 9.02 18.70
N MET A 160 -21.60 9.37 17.52
CA MET A 160 -22.40 10.58 17.34
C MET A 160 -23.68 10.53 18.17
N GLU A 161 -24.37 9.39 18.23
CA GLU A 161 -25.53 9.21 19.11
C GLU A 161 -25.18 9.44 20.58
N TYR A 162 -24.01 8.95 21.03
CA TYR A 162 -23.56 9.18 22.41
C TYR A 162 -23.34 10.67 22.68
N MET A 163 -22.63 11.36 21.79
CA MET A 163 -22.40 12.81 21.88
C MET A 163 -23.72 13.60 21.84
N TYR A 164 -24.65 13.18 20.99
CA TYR A 164 -25.98 13.78 20.86
C TYR A 164 -26.80 13.60 22.14
N LYS A 165 -26.78 12.41 22.77
CA LYS A 165 -27.43 12.16 24.08
C LYS A 165 -26.87 13.03 25.21
N LYS A 166 -25.63 13.52 25.07
CA LYS A 166 -25.03 14.51 25.97
C LYS A 166 -25.43 15.96 25.67
N LYS A 167 -26.32 16.17 24.68
CA LYS A 167 -26.71 17.47 24.15
C LYS A 167 -25.52 18.23 23.57
N ALA A 168 -24.58 17.56 22.90
CA ALA A 168 -23.58 18.27 22.11
C ALA A 168 -24.17 18.75 20.77
N ILE A 169 -23.56 19.75 20.16
CA ILE A 169 -23.73 20.07 18.73
C ILE A 169 -22.59 19.39 17.98
N ILE A 170 -22.95 18.64 16.93
CA ILE A 170 -22.01 17.79 16.19
C ILE A 170 -22.03 18.22 14.73
N ILE A 171 -20.86 18.50 14.17
CA ILE A 171 -20.70 18.70 12.74
C ILE A 171 -19.64 17.73 12.26
N ALA A 172 -20.04 16.81 11.39
CA ALA A 172 -19.15 15.78 10.88
C ALA A 172 -19.11 15.79 9.36
N THR A 173 -17.96 15.47 8.78
CA THR A 173 -17.85 15.21 7.34
C THR A 173 -17.70 13.71 7.12
N THR A 174 -18.25 13.20 6.02
CA THR A 174 -18.15 11.78 5.68
C THR A 174 -18.26 11.53 4.19
N HIS A 175 -17.76 10.37 3.78
CA HIS A 175 -17.99 9.78 2.47
C HIS A 175 -18.78 8.46 2.55
N TYR A 176 -19.17 8.02 3.76
CA TYR A 176 -19.92 6.79 3.97
C TYR A 176 -21.42 7.00 3.81
N GLY A 177 -22.06 6.08 3.07
CA GLY A 177 -23.49 6.12 2.80
C GLY A 177 -24.32 5.89 4.05
N GLU A 178 -23.86 5.00 4.93
CA GLU A 178 -24.55 4.61 6.16
C GLU A 178 -24.70 5.79 7.14
N ILE A 179 -23.67 6.64 7.25
CA ILE A 179 -23.71 7.85 8.11
C ILE A 179 -24.66 8.90 7.51
N LYS A 180 -24.68 9.02 6.18
CA LYS A 180 -25.66 9.86 5.47
C LYS A 180 -27.09 9.36 5.75
N ASP A 181 -27.32 8.06 5.63
CA ASP A 181 -28.64 7.46 5.81
C ASP A 181 -29.13 7.64 7.25
N PHE A 182 -28.23 7.49 8.23
CA PHE A 182 -28.50 7.85 9.62
C PHE A 182 -28.99 9.30 9.77
N ALA A 183 -28.30 10.27 9.17
CA ALA A 183 -28.70 11.67 9.26
C ALA A 183 -30.02 11.98 8.56
N LEU A 184 -30.37 11.24 7.50
CA LEU A 184 -31.68 11.37 6.83
C LEU A 184 -32.82 10.78 7.66
N GLN A 185 -32.54 9.80 8.52
CA GLN A 185 -33.53 9.10 9.34
C GLN A 185 -33.69 9.71 10.74
N HIS A 186 -32.75 10.54 11.18
CA HIS A 186 -32.74 11.13 12.52
C HIS A 186 -33.22 12.59 12.49
N GLU A 187 -34.33 12.89 13.17
CA GLU A 187 -35.00 14.21 13.11
C GLU A 187 -34.10 15.40 13.50
N ASP A 188 -33.25 15.25 14.52
CA ASP A 188 -32.32 16.30 14.97
C ASP A 188 -31.01 16.38 14.15
N PHE A 189 -30.84 15.56 13.10
CA PHE A 189 -29.68 15.63 12.22
C PHE A 189 -30.07 16.19 10.87
N GLN A 190 -29.22 17.07 10.36
CA GLN A 190 -29.36 17.67 9.05
C GLN A 190 -28.24 17.16 8.13
N THR A 191 -28.56 17.04 6.85
CA THR A 191 -27.55 16.77 5.82
C THR A 191 -27.15 18.05 5.10
N ALA A 192 -25.90 18.12 4.67
CA ALA A 192 -25.43 19.14 3.75
C ALA A 192 -24.50 18.55 2.70
N ALA A 193 -24.39 19.26 1.58
CA ALA A 193 -23.53 18.90 0.47
C ALA A 193 -22.67 20.07 0.04
N MET A 194 -21.43 19.82 -0.36
CA MET A 194 -20.64 20.84 -1.04
C MET A 194 -21.06 20.95 -2.50
N ALA A 195 -21.40 22.16 -2.93
CA ALA A 195 -21.78 22.47 -4.30
C ALA A 195 -20.64 22.14 -5.28
N PHE A 196 -20.99 21.45 -6.36
CA PHE A 196 -20.06 21.00 -7.39
C PHE A 196 -20.63 21.33 -8.76
N ASP A 197 -19.80 21.93 -9.61
CA ASP A 197 -20.17 22.12 -11.01
C ASP A 197 -19.90 20.84 -11.78
N SER A 198 -20.97 20.15 -12.19
CA SER A 198 -20.82 18.99 -13.05
C SER A 198 -20.17 19.42 -14.35
N ALA A 199 -20.76 20.32 -15.15
CA ALA A 199 -20.23 20.71 -16.46
C ALA A 199 -18.72 21.02 -16.48
N THR A 200 -18.20 21.78 -15.52
CA THR A 200 -16.77 22.15 -15.48
C THR A 200 -15.88 21.23 -14.63
N LEU A 201 -16.43 20.31 -13.83
CA LEU A 201 -15.70 19.50 -12.82
C LEU A 201 -15.08 20.32 -11.68
N THR A 202 -15.56 21.53 -11.41
CA THR A 202 -14.93 22.39 -10.39
C THR A 202 -15.79 22.47 -9.13
N PRO A 203 -15.19 22.37 -7.93
CA PRO A 203 -15.89 22.67 -6.69
C PRO A 203 -16.31 24.15 -6.66
N LYS A 204 -17.53 24.44 -6.18
CA LYS A 204 -17.99 25.82 -5.95
C LYS A 204 -17.74 26.30 -4.52
N TYR A 205 -17.27 25.40 -3.65
CA TYR A 205 -16.98 25.65 -2.23
C TYR A 205 -18.16 26.21 -1.42
N GLN A 206 -19.38 26.08 -1.94
CA GLN A 206 -20.61 26.53 -1.28
C GLN A 206 -21.25 25.36 -0.53
N LEU A 207 -21.62 25.56 0.73
CA LEU A 207 -22.37 24.59 1.51
C LEU A 207 -23.86 24.67 1.15
N LEU A 208 -24.47 23.55 0.82
CA LEU A 208 -25.90 23.44 0.52
C LEU A 208 -26.57 22.61 1.63
N LEU A 209 -27.29 23.29 2.52
CA LEU A 209 -28.05 22.65 3.59
C LEU A 209 -29.26 21.87 3.04
N ASN A 210 -29.67 20.83 3.77
CA ASN A 210 -30.75 19.90 3.39
C ASN A 210 -30.54 19.21 2.04
N GLN A 211 -29.29 19.09 1.60
CA GLN A 211 -28.94 18.40 0.38
C GLN A 211 -27.96 17.29 0.67
N VAL A 212 -28.02 16.26 -0.17
CA VAL A 212 -27.03 15.21 -0.15
C VAL A 212 -26.24 15.19 -1.44
N GLY A 213 -24.92 15.23 -1.32
CA GLY A 213 -24.03 15.10 -2.46
C GLY A 213 -24.17 13.70 -3.07
N GLN A 214 -24.27 13.64 -4.40
CA GLN A 214 -24.09 12.38 -5.12
C GLN A 214 -22.60 12.12 -5.31
N SER A 215 -22.21 10.84 -5.22
CA SER A 215 -20.84 10.43 -5.53
C SER A 215 -20.65 10.49 -7.05
N ASN A 216 -19.98 11.53 -7.54
CA ASN A 216 -19.81 11.81 -8.97
C ASN A 216 -18.74 10.93 -9.65
N ALA A 217 -18.26 9.87 -9.01
CA ALA A 217 -17.11 9.09 -9.47
C ALA A 217 -17.25 8.59 -10.92
N PHE A 218 -18.41 8.01 -11.29
CA PHE A 218 -18.66 7.52 -12.64
C PHE A 218 -18.71 8.64 -13.68
N TRP A 219 -19.33 9.77 -13.32
CA TRP A 219 -19.44 10.92 -14.20
C TRP A 219 -18.05 11.57 -14.43
N ILE A 220 -17.24 11.68 -13.37
CA ILE A 220 -15.85 12.13 -13.45
C ILE A 220 -15.05 11.17 -14.33
N ALA A 221 -15.15 9.86 -14.10
CA ALA A 221 -14.45 8.84 -14.88
C ALA A 221 -14.80 8.90 -16.38
N GLN A 222 -16.08 9.13 -16.70
CA GLN A 222 -16.53 9.35 -18.09
C GLN A 222 -15.88 10.59 -18.71
N LYS A 223 -15.82 11.72 -17.98
CA LYS A 223 -15.17 12.94 -18.47
C LYS A 223 -13.64 12.83 -18.54
N MET A 224 -13.04 11.91 -17.77
CA MET A 224 -11.62 11.52 -17.88
C MET A 224 -11.38 10.46 -18.96
N GLU A 225 -12.35 10.25 -19.86
CA GLU A 225 -12.24 9.35 -21.01
C GLU A 225 -11.94 7.89 -20.64
N ILE A 226 -12.37 7.44 -19.45
CA ILE A 226 -12.40 6.00 -19.15
C ILE A 226 -13.37 5.32 -20.12
N TYR A 227 -12.91 4.21 -20.71
CA TYR A 227 -13.67 3.47 -21.72
C TYR A 227 -15.09 3.13 -21.24
N PRO A 228 -16.14 3.35 -22.05
CA PRO A 228 -17.53 3.08 -21.68
C PRO A 228 -17.77 1.66 -21.16
N GLU A 229 -17.07 0.66 -21.72
CA GLU A 229 -17.14 -0.73 -21.28
C GLU A 229 -16.73 -0.91 -19.81
N ILE A 230 -15.69 -0.20 -19.36
CA ILE A 230 -15.23 -0.24 -17.96
C ILE A 230 -16.30 0.39 -17.06
N LEU A 231 -16.87 1.52 -17.46
CA LEU A 231 -17.91 2.21 -16.69
C LEU A 231 -19.17 1.36 -16.56
N GLN A 232 -19.58 0.70 -17.66
CA GLN A 232 -20.73 -0.19 -17.68
C GLN A 232 -20.51 -1.40 -16.76
N ASN A 233 -19.34 -2.05 -16.85
CA ASN A 233 -18.99 -3.17 -15.96
C ASN A 233 -18.97 -2.72 -14.49
N ALA A 234 -18.38 -1.56 -14.19
CA ALA A 234 -18.30 -1.04 -12.83
C ALA A 234 -19.68 -0.67 -12.25
N GLN A 235 -20.61 -0.16 -13.07
CA GLN A 235 -22.01 0.05 -12.66
C GLN A 235 -22.72 -1.26 -12.35
N GLN A 236 -22.53 -2.29 -13.20
CA GLN A 236 -23.11 -3.61 -12.97
C GLN A 236 -22.58 -4.25 -11.69
N TYR A 237 -21.29 -4.10 -11.41
CA TYR A 237 -20.66 -4.60 -10.19
C TYR A 237 -21.21 -3.93 -8.92
N LEU A 238 -21.64 -2.67 -9.00
CA LEU A 238 -22.24 -1.95 -7.86
C LEU A 238 -23.60 -2.52 -7.46
N VAL A 239 -24.39 -3.00 -8.43
CA VAL A 239 -25.73 -3.57 -8.21
C VAL A 239 -25.64 -5.05 -7.81
N ASP A 240 -24.97 -5.86 -8.64
CA ASP A 240 -25.07 -7.31 -8.53
C ASP A 240 -23.91 -7.95 -7.75
N LYS A 241 -22.82 -7.19 -7.53
CA LYS A 241 -21.55 -7.70 -6.99
C LYS A 241 -21.02 -8.94 -7.73
N ASN A 242 -21.42 -9.12 -9.00
CA ASN A 242 -21.07 -10.27 -9.82
C ASN A 242 -19.87 -9.92 -10.71
N TYR A 243 -18.68 -10.34 -10.29
CA TYR A 243 -17.43 -10.01 -10.95
C TYR A 243 -17.06 -11.01 -12.04
N THR A 244 -16.48 -10.53 -13.13
CA THR A 244 -15.91 -11.42 -14.17
C THR A 244 -14.64 -12.08 -13.64
N THR A 245 -14.74 -13.36 -13.26
CA THR A 245 -13.62 -14.13 -12.67
C THR A 245 -12.97 -15.10 -13.65
N ALA A 246 -13.50 -15.20 -14.87
CA ALA A 246 -12.99 -16.10 -15.90
C ALA A 246 -11.52 -15.79 -16.20
N LYS A 247 -10.66 -16.82 -16.10
CA LYS A 247 -9.24 -16.69 -16.37
C LYS A 247 -9.02 -16.51 -17.86
N ILE A 248 -8.36 -15.42 -18.25
CA ILE A 248 -7.90 -15.23 -19.63
C ILE A 248 -6.82 -16.27 -19.92
N GLU A 249 -7.10 -17.21 -20.82
CA GLU A 249 -6.12 -18.18 -21.29
C GLU A 249 -5.04 -17.47 -22.12
N ARG A 250 -3.92 -17.15 -21.48
CA ARG A 250 -2.72 -16.71 -22.18
C ARG A 250 -2.00 -17.97 -22.67
N LYS A 251 -1.78 -18.09 -23.98
CA LYS A 251 -0.88 -19.11 -24.54
C LYS A 251 0.45 -18.99 -23.79
N LYS A 252 0.78 -19.99 -22.96
CA LYS A 252 2.12 -20.11 -22.40
C LYS A 252 3.06 -20.17 -23.60
N PRO A 253 4.16 -19.37 -23.66
CA PRO A 253 5.17 -19.58 -24.67
C PRO A 253 5.57 -21.06 -24.57
N GLN A 254 5.32 -21.82 -25.64
CA GLN A 254 5.73 -23.21 -25.72
C GLN A 254 7.25 -23.20 -25.62
N ARG A 255 7.78 -23.49 -24.43
CA ARG A 255 9.11 -24.09 -24.35
C ARG A 255 8.95 -25.42 -25.06
N SER A 256 9.36 -25.44 -26.33
CA SER A 256 9.58 -26.68 -27.05
C SER A 256 10.52 -27.52 -26.18
N LEU A 257 9.96 -28.48 -25.46
CA LEU A 257 10.71 -29.64 -25.01
C LEU A 257 11.18 -30.27 -26.32
N LYS A 258 12.40 -29.92 -26.75
CA LYS A 258 13.08 -30.68 -27.80
C LYS A 258 13.09 -32.10 -27.30
N GLU A 259 12.31 -32.94 -27.97
CA GLU A 259 12.35 -34.38 -27.83
C GLU A 259 13.80 -34.83 -27.86
N SER A 260 14.10 -35.77 -26.97
CA SER A 260 15.37 -36.45 -26.77
C SER A 260 16.11 -36.74 -28.09
N SER A 261 17.02 -35.86 -28.47
CA SER A 261 18.13 -36.22 -29.35
C SER A 261 19.06 -37.13 -28.55
N ALA A 262 19.35 -38.31 -29.08
CA ALA A 262 20.28 -39.34 -28.62
C ALA A 262 21.26 -38.91 -27.51
N GLN A 263 21.31 -39.67 -26.42
CA GLN A 263 22.38 -39.50 -25.42
C GLN A 263 23.74 -39.56 -26.13
N PRO A 264 24.63 -38.57 -25.93
CA PRO A 264 25.94 -38.60 -26.55
C PRO A 264 26.71 -39.84 -26.06
N VAL A 265 27.10 -40.69 -27.01
CA VAL A 265 27.96 -41.84 -26.75
C VAL A 265 29.39 -41.32 -26.69
N PHE A 266 30.00 -41.36 -25.52
CA PHE A 266 31.38 -40.95 -25.27
C PHE A 266 32.32 -42.14 -25.45
N GLN A 267 33.52 -41.88 -25.95
CA GLN A 267 34.57 -42.88 -26.11
C GLN A 267 35.73 -42.58 -25.17
N LYS A 268 36.45 -43.64 -24.73
CA LYS A 268 37.62 -43.49 -23.86
C LYS A 268 38.65 -42.56 -24.51
N GLY A 269 39.06 -41.53 -23.78
CA GLY A 269 39.98 -40.48 -24.26
C GLY A 269 39.30 -39.22 -24.79
N ASP A 270 37.97 -39.18 -24.93
CA ASP A 270 37.25 -37.95 -25.27
C ASP A 270 37.45 -36.88 -24.19
N ARG A 271 37.68 -35.64 -24.61
CA ARG A 271 37.71 -34.50 -23.68
C ARG A 271 36.28 -34.04 -23.44
N ILE A 272 35.87 -34.06 -22.19
CA ILE A 272 34.51 -33.79 -21.74
C ILE A 272 34.53 -32.73 -20.64
N TRP A 273 33.51 -31.89 -20.63
CA TRP A 273 33.26 -30.95 -19.55
C TRP A 273 32.26 -31.55 -18.56
N SER A 274 32.63 -31.57 -17.27
CA SER A 274 31.73 -31.98 -16.19
C SER A 274 31.06 -30.75 -15.59
N GLN A 275 29.74 -30.62 -15.75
CA GLN A 275 28.99 -29.55 -15.08
C GLN A 275 28.95 -29.73 -13.56
N GLU A 276 29.11 -30.96 -13.07
CA GLU A 276 29.10 -31.28 -11.65
C GLU A 276 30.39 -30.83 -10.95
N LEU A 277 31.54 -31.09 -11.57
CA LEU A 277 32.86 -30.72 -11.04
C LEU A 277 33.35 -29.36 -11.54
N LYS A 278 32.68 -28.79 -12.55
CA LYS A 278 33.02 -27.53 -13.22
C LYS A 278 34.44 -27.51 -13.80
N GLU A 279 34.89 -28.65 -14.31
CA GLU A 279 36.21 -28.82 -14.91
C GLU A 279 36.15 -29.75 -16.14
N SER A 280 37.10 -29.57 -17.05
CA SER A 280 37.34 -30.49 -18.18
C SER A 280 38.13 -31.70 -17.73
N GLY A 281 37.72 -32.88 -18.17
CA GLY A 281 38.41 -34.14 -17.94
C GLY A 281 38.42 -35.01 -19.19
N LEU A 282 38.95 -36.22 -19.03
CA LEU A 282 38.94 -37.26 -20.05
C LEU A 282 37.92 -38.34 -19.68
N PHE A 283 37.07 -38.72 -20.62
CA PHE A 283 36.17 -39.86 -20.44
C PHE A 283 36.97 -41.16 -20.35
N TYR A 284 36.64 -42.01 -19.38
CA TYR A 284 37.29 -43.31 -19.19
C TYR A 284 36.37 -44.48 -19.54
N SER A 285 35.26 -44.64 -18.80
CA SER A 285 34.31 -45.72 -19.02
C SER A 285 32.93 -45.41 -18.45
N TYR A 286 31.92 -46.12 -18.93
CA TYR A 286 30.61 -46.19 -18.29
C TYR A 286 30.70 -47.08 -17.05
N GLN A 287 30.13 -46.63 -15.92
CA GLN A 287 30.01 -47.44 -14.71
C GLN A 287 28.63 -48.11 -14.70
N ASP A 288 27.57 -47.31 -14.89
CA ASP A 288 26.17 -47.75 -14.97
C ASP A 288 25.42 -46.96 -16.06
N HIS A 289 24.12 -47.21 -16.22
CA HIS A 289 23.26 -46.49 -17.18
C HIS A 289 23.27 -44.96 -17.01
N ASP A 290 23.44 -44.45 -15.79
CA ASP A 290 23.39 -43.01 -15.49
C ASP A 290 24.73 -42.42 -15.05
N HIS A 291 25.78 -43.24 -14.86
CA HIS A 291 27.06 -42.80 -14.32
C HIS A 291 28.23 -43.14 -15.24
N ALA A 292 29.12 -42.17 -15.42
CA ALA A 292 30.38 -42.31 -16.14
C ALA A 292 31.57 -42.01 -15.23
N GLN A 293 32.65 -42.75 -15.44
CA GLN A 293 33.93 -42.48 -14.82
C GLN A 293 34.78 -41.60 -15.74
N ILE A 294 35.28 -40.52 -15.16
CA ILE A 294 36.08 -39.49 -15.85
C ILE A 294 37.39 -39.28 -15.11
N SER A 295 38.44 -38.88 -15.82
CA SER A 295 39.73 -38.53 -15.23
C SER A 295 39.98 -37.04 -15.32
N ILE A 296 40.23 -36.40 -14.18
CA ILE A 296 40.63 -35.00 -14.08
C ILE A 296 41.93 -34.99 -13.29
N ASN A 297 42.98 -34.37 -13.83
CA ASN A 297 44.31 -34.32 -13.19
C ASN A 297 44.85 -35.70 -12.73
N LYS A 298 44.58 -36.76 -13.52
CA LYS A 298 44.93 -38.16 -13.25
C LYS A 298 44.23 -38.80 -12.03
N GLN A 299 43.21 -38.16 -11.47
CA GLN A 299 42.32 -38.75 -10.48
C GLN A 299 40.99 -39.12 -11.14
N PHE A 300 40.38 -40.22 -10.70
CA PHE A 300 39.12 -40.70 -11.25
C PHE A 300 37.93 -40.25 -10.42
N TYR A 301 36.90 -39.75 -11.11
CA TYR A 301 35.64 -39.31 -10.53
C TYR A 301 34.46 -39.99 -11.23
N THR A 302 33.44 -40.36 -10.47
CA THR A 302 32.18 -40.88 -11.00
C THR A 302 31.17 -39.73 -11.02
N VAL A 303 30.60 -39.43 -12.19
CA VAL A 303 29.68 -38.30 -12.39
C VAL A 303 28.47 -38.72 -13.21
N LEU A 304 27.38 -37.96 -13.10
CA LEU A 304 26.15 -38.20 -13.84
C LEU A 304 26.33 -37.93 -15.35
N LEU A 305 25.96 -38.90 -16.19
CA LEU A 305 26.08 -38.83 -17.66
C LEU A 305 25.37 -37.62 -18.28
N LYS A 306 24.19 -37.28 -17.76
CA LYS A 306 23.40 -36.12 -18.21
C LYS A 306 24.08 -34.77 -17.94
N ARG A 307 25.13 -34.75 -17.11
CA ARG A 307 25.90 -33.55 -16.73
C ARG A 307 27.26 -33.48 -17.44
N LEU A 308 27.50 -34.36 -18.40
CA LEU A 308 28.69 -34.36 -19.25
C LEU A 308 28.39 -33.77 -20.62
N THR A 309 29.32 -32.98 -21.14
CA THR A 309 29.28 -32.44 -22.50
C THR A 309 30.60 -32.70 -23.21
N LEU A 310 30.54 -33.24 -24.44
CA LEU A 310 31.73 -33.46 -25.26
C LEU A 310 32.33 -32.10 -25.66
N GLU A 311 33.60 -31.86 -25.34
CA GLU A 311 34.33 -30.69 -25.82
C GLU A 311 35.08 -31.03 -27.11
N ILE A 312 35.85 -32.14 -27.10
CA ILE A 312 36.67 -32.57 -28.24
C ILE A 312 36.72 -34.10 -28.26
N SER A 313 36.42 -34.69 -29.41
CA SER A 313 36.54 -36.15 -29.62
C SER A 313 38.00 -36.60 -29.67
N ARG A 314 38.28 -37.81 -29.18
CA ARG A 314 39.61 -38.44 -29.21
C ARG A 314 40.28 -38.44 -30.58
N GLU A 315 39.52 -38.53 -31.67
CA GLU A 315 40.02 -38.55 -33.06
C GLU A 315 40.75 -37.25 -33.43
N HIS A 316 40.37 -36.14 -32.79
CA HIS A 316 40.99 -34.82 -33.00
C HIS A 316 42.11 -34.53 -31.99
N LEU A 317 42.24 -35.35 -30.96
CA LEU A 317 43.22 -35.16 -29.88
C LEU A 317 44.46 -36.04 -30.06
N TYR A 318 44.33 -37.21 -30.68
CA TYR A 318 45.40 -38.20 -30.74
C TYR A 318 45.52 -38.84 -32.14
N PRO A 319 46.75 -39.18 -32.59
CA PRO A 319 46.96 -39.95 -33.82
C PRO A 319 46.34 -41.36 -33.76
N GLU A 320 46.06 -41.96 -34.92
CA GLU A 320 45.34 -43.26 -35.04
C GLU A 320 45.99 -44.46 -34.30
N ASN A 321 47.25 -44.36 -33.87
CA ASN A 321 47.97 -45.41 -33.14
C ASN A 321 48.44 -44.98 -31.74
N TYR A 322 47.79 -43.99 -31.12
CA TYR A 322 48.16 -43.52 -29.78
C TYR A 322 47.58 -44.45 -28.68
N ASP A 323 48.43 -44.89 -27.77
CA ASP A 323 48.04 -45.73 -26.63
C ASP A 323 47.33 -44.90 -25.56
N LEU A 324 45.99 -44.95 -25.57
CA LEU A 324 45.12 -44.15 -24.70
C LEU A 324 45.21 -44.56 -23.22
N GLU A 325 45.70 -45.76 -22.88
CA GLU A 325 45.90 -46.15 -21.48
C GLU A 325 46.94 -45.27 -20.79
N GLN A 326 47.88 -44.72 -21.56
CA GLN A 326 48.91 -43.83 -21.07
C GLN A 326 48.34 -42.54 -20.48
N LEU A 327 47.16 -42.10 -20.93
CA LEU A 327 46.54 -40.87 -20.44
C LEU A 327 46.13 -40.96 -18.96
N PHE A 328 46.02 -42.17 -18.41
CA PHE A 328 45.39 -42.43 -17.12
C PHE A 328 46.33 -43.03 -16.05
N ILE A 329 47.60 -43.32 -16.39
CA ILE A 329 48.57 -43.98 -15.48
C ILE A 329 49.73 -43.04 -15.15
N ASP A 330 50.13 -43.00 -13.88
CA ASP A 330 51.25 -42.18 -13.42
C ASP A 330 52.63 -42.73 -13.84
N PHE A 331 53.63 -41.85 -14.00
CA PHE A 331 54.96 -42.22 -14.54
C PHE A 331 55.66 -43.31 -13.70
N HIS A 332 55.48 -43.28 -12.38
CA HIS A 332 56.05 -44.27 -11.47
C HIS A 332 55.39 -45.66 -11.59
N GLU A 333 54.08 -45.74 -11.81
CA GLU A 333 53.38 -47.00 -12.11
C GLU A 333 53.78 -47.56 -13.47
N ARG A 334 53.97 -46.69 -14.49
CA ARG A 334 54.49 -47.13 -15.80
C ARG A 334 55.89 -47.73 -15.69
N LYS A 335 56.79 -47.09 -14.94
CA LYS A 335 58.15 -47.61 -14.74
C LYS A 335 58.13 -48.94 -13.99
N PHE A 336 57.30 -49.05 -12.95
CA PHE A 336 57.16 -50.27 -12.18
C PHE A 336 56.57 -51.43 -13.02
N ASN A 337 55.51 -51.21 -13.79
CA ASN A 337 54.92 -52.23 -14.67
C ASN A 337 55.86 -52.64 -15.82
N LYS A 338 56.57 -51.68 -16.45
CA LYS A 338 57.61 -52.01 -17.44
C LYS A 338 58.80 -52.75 -16.84
N ASP A 339 59.20 -52.45 -15.60
CA ASP A 339 60.27 -53.17 -14.91
C ASP A 339 59.84 -54.60 -14.51
N ILE A 340 58.55 -54.83 -14.26
CA ILE A 340 57.98 -56.18 -14.05
C ILE A 340 57.96 -56.99 -15.33
N ASP A 341 57.45 -56.43 -16.43
CA ASP A 341 57.42 -57.12 -17.73
C ASP A 341 58.82 -57.43 -18.27
N ARG A 342 59.83 -56.62 -17.91
CA ARG A 342 61.25 -56.86 -18.22
C ARG A 342 61.97 -57.80 -17.25
N GLY A 343 61.28 -58.33 -16.23
CA GLY A 343 61.84 -59.33 -15.30
C GLY A 343 62.75 -58.78 -14.20
N SER A 344 62.59 -57.52 -13.78
CA SER A 344 63.39 -56.93 -12.69
C SER A 344 63.13 -57.62 -11.36
N LYS A 345 64.16 -58.31 -10.82
CA LYS A 345 64.11 -58.97 -9.50
C LYS A 345 63.74 -58.02 -8.36
N LYS A 346 64.04 -56.72 -8.50
CA LYS A 346 63.75 -55.70 -7.48
C LYS A 346 62.24 -55.37 -7.42
N ALA A 347 61.58 -55.25 -8.58
CA ALA A 347 60.16 -54.97 -8.69
C ALA A 347 59.30 -56.17 -8.24
N GLN A 348 59.69 -57.40 -8.61
CA GLN A 348 59.03 -58.62 -8.16
C GLN A 348 59.12 -58.82 -6.63
N LYS A 349 60.26 -58.48 -6.02
CA LYS A 349 60.43 -58.53 -4.55
C LYS A 349 59.54 -57.50 -3.84
N GLN A 350 59.36 -56.32 -4.45
CA GLN A 350 58.47 -55.27 -3.94
C GLN A 350 57.00 -55.68 -4.00
N LEU A 351 56.60 -56.35 -5.08
CA LEU A 351 55.23 -56.86 -5.28
C LEU A 351 54.91 -58.02 -4.32
N ARG A 352 55.88 -58.92 -4.09
CA ARG A 352 55.77 -59.96 -3.05
C ARG A 352 55.60 -59.37 -1.65
N LYS A 353 56.37 -58.32 -1.31
CA LYS A 353 56.27 -57.66 0.00
C LYS A 353 54.91 -56.98 0.21
N GLN A 354 54.39 -56.31 -0.84
CA GLN A 354 53.06 -55.71 -0.80
C GLN A 354 51.93 -56.75 -0.69
N ALA A 355 52.10 -57.94 -1.30
CA ALA A 355 51.15 -59.05 -1.16
C ALA A 355 51.17 -59.66 0.26
N GLU A 356 52.36 -59.78 0.88
CA GLU A 356 52.51 -60.23 2.26
C GLU A 356 51.91 -59.24 3.26
N ASP A 357 52.11 -57.93 3.06
CA ASP A 357 51.53 -56.89 3.92
C ASP A 357 49.99 -56.82 3.79
N ARG A 358 49.42 -57.05 2.60
CA ARG A 358 47.96 -57.14 2.41
C ARG A 358 47.32 -58.34 3.11
N ASN A 359 48.05 -59.44 3.28
CA ASN A 359 47.55 -60.61 4.02
C ASN A 359 47.70 -60.47 5.54
N LYS A 360 48.53 -59.55 6.05
CA LYS A 360 48.66 -59.27 7.50
C LYS A 360 47.60 -58.30 8.05
N HIS A 361 46.87 -57.61 7.19
CA HIS A 361 45.81 -56.66 7.56
C HIS A 361 44.40 -57.12 7.12
N ARG A 362 44.21 -58.43 6.97
CA ARG A 362 42.90 -59.05 6.74
C ARG A 362 42.43 -59.83 7.95
#